data_AF-A0A838RW69-F1
#
_entry.id   AF-A0A838RW69-F1
#
_cell.length_a   1.000
_cell.length_b   1.000
_cell.length_c   1.000
_cell.angle_alpha   90.00
_cell.angle_beta   90.00
_cell.angle_gamma   90.00
#
_symmetry.space_group_name_H-M   'P 1'
#
loop_
_entity.id
_entity.type
_entity.pdbx_description
1 polymer ?
#
loop_
_entity_poly.entity_id
_entity_poly.type
_entity_poly.pdbx_seq_one_letter_code
_entity_poly.pdbx_strand_id
1 'polypeptide(L)' 'MSNMPDEYELEILQEAWEWLQNDNLSFALKLEKQVRAGKTPEQLARTFLSLAGEHRGPRAKRIENAARYLEASSK' A
#
# COMPACT_ATOMS: atom_id res chain seq x y z
N MET A 1 -16.40 -10.06 -11.45
CA MET A 1 -16.21 -10.75 -10.16
C MET A 1 -15.12 -9.99 -9.42
N SER A 2 -15.46 -9.27 -8.35
CA SER A 2 -14.45 -8.65 -7.48
C SER A 2 -13.85 -9.75 -6.61
N ASN A 3 -12.55 -10.05 -6.78
CA ASN A 3 -11.80 -10.82 -5.79
C ASN A 3 -11.61 -9.92 -4.58
N MET A 4 -12.53 -9.99 -3.61
CA MET A 4 -12.22 -9.49 -2.28
C MET A 4 -11.15 -10.40 -1.67
N PRO A 5 -10.12 -9.83 -1.01
CA PRO A 5 -9.11 -10.62 -0.33
C PRO A 5 -9.76 -11.52 0.71
N ASP A 6 -9.26 -12.75 0.83
CA ASP A 6 -9.66 -13.63 1.92
C ASP A 6 -9.13 -13.11 3.27
N GLU A 7 -9.59 -13.69 4.38
CA GLU A 7 -9.26 -13.22 5.74
C GLU A 7 -7.74 -13.20 5.99
N TYR A 8 -7.03 -14.19 5.47
CA TYR A 8 -5.58 -14.30 5.58
C TYR A 8 -4.85 -13.27 4.71
N GLU A 9 -5.31 -13.05 3.49
CA GLU A 9 -4.80 -11.99 2.64
C GLU A 9 -5.02 -10.61 3.29
N LEU A 10 -6.19 -10.37 3.87
CA LEU A 10 -6.48 -9.11 4.54
C LEU A 10 -5.54 -8.86 5.73
N GLU A 11 -5.20 -9.88 6.51
CA GLU A 11 -4.22 -9.79 7.61
C GLU A 11 -2.84 -9.36 7.10
N ILE A 12 -2.32 -9.98 6.02
CA ILE A 12 -1.03 -9.59 5.41
C ILE A 12 -1.07 -8.14 4.91
N LEU A 13 -2.19 -7.72 4.31
CA LEU A 13 -2.35 -6.36 3.81
C LEU A 13 -2.39 -5.35 4.97
N GLN A 14 -3.07 -5.69 6.07
CA GLN A 14 -3.13 -4.88 7.29
C GLN A 14 -1.76 -4.75 7.95
N GLU A 15 -1.01 -5.84 8.10
CA GLU A 15 0.35 -5.82 8.65
C GLU A 15 1.27 -4.89 7.85
N ALA A 16 1.14 -4.85 6.53
CA ALA A 16 1.90 -3.95 5.68
C ALA A 16 1.55 -2.48 5.93
N TRP A 17 0.27 -2.18 6.19
CA TRP A 17 -0.19 -0.84 6.56
C TRP A 17 0.34 -0.43 7.94
N GLU A 18 0.22 -1.28 8.95
CA GLU A 18 0.73 -1.04 10.30
C GLU A 18 2.25 -0.85 10.30
N TRP A 19 2.98 -1.68 9.54
CA TRP A 19 4.42 -1.51 9.35
C TRP A 19 4.76 -0.13 8.78
N LEU A 20 4.02 0.34 7.78
CA LEU A 20 4.29 1.64 7.16
C LEU A 20 4.02 2.81 8.11
N GLN A 21 2.95 2.73 8.90
CA GLN A 21 2.65 3.73 9.93
C GLN A 21 3.76 3.82 10.98
N ASN A 22 4.31 2.68 11.40
CA ASN A 22 5.41 2.60 12.36
C ASN A 22 6.77 3.05 11.77
N ASP A 23 7.04 2.73 10.52
CA ASP A 23 8.29 3.10 9.84
C ASP A 23 8.33 4.58 9.46
N ASN A 24 7.23 5.12 8.91
CA ASN A 24 7.14 6.52 8.50
C ASN A 24 5.69 7.00 8.41
N LEU A 25 5.18 7.53 9.52
CA LEU A 25 3.81 8.03 9.61
C LEU A 25 3.47 9.10 8.56
N SER A 26 4.37 10.05 8.30
CA SER A 26 4.13 11.10 7.29
C SER A 26 3.95 10.51 5.89
N PHE A 27 4.71 9.48 5.55
CA PHE A 27 4.56 8.76 4.30
C PHE A 27 3.25 7.96 4.27
N ALA A 28 2.89 7.28 5.36
CA ALA A 28 1.64 6.53 5.49
C ALA A 28 0.41 7.43 5.22
N LEU A 29 0.35 8.61 5.84
CA LEU A 29 -0.72 9.59 5.61
C LEU A 29 -0.77 10.09 4.17
N LYS A 30 0.40 10.27 3.53
CA LYS A 30 0.48 10.65 2.12
C LYS A 30 -0.06 9.53 1.22
N LEU A 31 0.29 8.27 1.51
CA LEU A 31 -0.19 7.10 0.78
C LEU A 31 -1.72 7.01 0.86
N GLU A 32 -2.28 7.11 2.07
CA GLU A 32 -3.73 7.12 2.29
C GLU A 32 -4.44 8.21 1.48
N LYS A 33 -3.91 9.44 1.48
CA LYS A 33 -4.45 10.52 0.66
C LYS A 33 -4.44 10.19 -0.84
N GLN A 34 -3.39 9.54 -1.33
CA GLN A 34 -3.28 9.18 -2.75
C GLN A 34 -4.24 8.04 -3.14
N VAL A 35 -4.43 7.05 -2.26
CA VAL A 35 -5.45 6.00 -2.44
C VAL A 35 -6.84 6.60 -2.50
N ARG A 36 -7.19 7.50 -1.55
CA ARG A 36 -8.47 8.23 -1.56
C ARG A 36 -8.67 9.09 -2.81
N ALA A 37 -7.59 9.55 -3.42
CA ALA A 37 -7.62 10.28 -4.69
C ALA A 37 -7.71 9.36 -5.94
N GLY A 38 -7.88 8.05 -5.75
CA GLY A 38 -8.07 7.07 -6.83
C GLY A 38 -6.78 6.56 -7.46
N LYS A 39 -5.61 6.75 -6.82
CA LYS A 39 -4.38 6.10 -7.28
C LYS A 39 -4.41 4.62 -6.94
N THR A 40 -4.10 3.77 -7.92
CA THR A 40 -4.08 2.31 -7.69
C THR A 40 -2.84 1.90 -6.89
N PRO A 41 -2.90 0.80 -6.11
CA PRO A 41 -1.76 0.27 -5.39
C PRO A 41 -0.50 0.08 -6.25
N GLU A 42 -0.66 -0.43 -7.48
CA GLU A 42 0.46 -0.67 -8.39
C GLU A 42 1.07 0.63 -8.92
N GLN A 43 0.24 1.66 -9.15
CA GLN A 43 0.74 2.99 -9.52
C GLN A 43 1.60 3.59 -8.41
N LEU A 44 1.21 3.39 -7.15
CA LEU A 44 1.92 3.90 -5.98
C LEU A 44 3.25 3.17 -5.78
N ALA A 45 3.26 1.84 -5.90
CA ALA A 45 4.47 1.03 -5.85
C ALA A 45 5.48 1.42 -6.96
N ARG A 46 5.01 1.59 -8.20
CA ARG A 46 5.85 2.05 -9.32
C ARG A 46 6.41 3.46 -9.09
N THR A 47 5.58 4.37 -8.59
CA THR A 47 6.02 5.75 -8.27
C THR A 47 7.08 5.74 -7.17
N PHE A 48 6.96 4.85 -6.19
CA PHE A 48 7.98 4.72 -5.16
C PHE A 48 9.30 4.20 -5.75
N LEU A 49 9.27 3.16 -6.59
CA LEU A 49 10.48 2.62 -7.23
C LEU A 49 11.18 3.65 -8.12
N SER A 50 10.42 4.46 -8.89
CA SER A 50 11.04 5.50 -9.72
C SER A 50 11.76 6.59 -8.93
N LEU A 51 11.34 6.83 -7.68
CA LEU A 51 11.95 7.83 -6.79
C LEU A 51 13.08 7.26 -5.92
N ALA A 52 12.92 6.03 -5.42
CA ALA A 52 13.84 5.41 -4.46
C ALA A 52 14.84 4.42 -5.10
N GLY A 53 14.61 4.04 -6.36
CA GLY A 53 15.41 3.06 -7.11
C GLY A 53 14.88 1.63 -7.01
N GLU A 54 15.12 0.85 -8.08
CA GLU A 54 14.64 -0.54 -8.26
C GLU A 54 15.10 -1.52 -7.16
N HIS A 55 16.25 -1.27 -6.54
CA HIS A 55 16.77 -2.07 -5.42
C HIS A 55 15.85 -2.09 -4.19
N ARG A 56 14.84 -1.21 -4.14
CA ARG A 56 13.84 -1.14 -3.06
C ARG A 56 12.58 -1.97 -3.34
N GLY A 57 12.64 -2.93 -4.27
CA GLY A 57 11.55 -3.86 -4.62
C GLY A 57 10.72 -4.39 -3.44
N PRO A 58 11.34 -5.01 -2.40
CA PRO A 58 10.60 -5.51 -1.25
C PRO A 58 9.79 -4.43 -0.50
N ARG A 59 10.34 -3.23 -0.39
CA ARG A 59 9.65 -2.09 0.24
C ARG A 59 8.53 -1.56 -0.64
N ALA A 60 8.72 -1.53 -1.96
CA ALA A 60 7.66 -1.18 -2.90
C ALA A 60 6.48 -2.15 -2.81
N LYS A 61 6.74 -3.46 -2.66
CA LYS A 61 5.69 -4.45 -2.48
C LYS A 61 4.92 -4.26 -1.17
N ARG A 62 5.60 -3.91 -0.07
CA ARG A 62 4.91 -3.54 1.19
C ARG A 62 4.04 -2.30 1.02
N ILE A 63 4.50 -1.28 0.28
CA ILE A 63 3.70 -0.08 -0.03
C ILE A 63 2.48 -0.44 -0.89
N GLU A 64 2.63 -1.33 -1.87
CA GLU A 64 1.51 -1.84 -2.67
C GLU A 64 0.47 -2.54 -1.76
N ASN A 65 0.91 -3.43 -0.88
CA ASN A 65 0.03 -4.16 0.03
C ASN A 65 -0.69 -3.22 1.01
N ALA A 66 0.02 -2.25 1.57
CA ALA A 66 -0.57 -1.20 2.41
C ALA A 66 -1.64 -0.40 1.65
N ALA A 67 -1.40 -0.08 0.37
CA ALA A 67 -2.38 0.61 -0.46
C ALA A 67 -3.59 -0.27 -0.81
N ARG A 68 -3.40 -1.58 -1.03
CA ARG A 68 -4.49 -2.55 -1.23
C ARG A 68 -5.40 -2.64 0.00
N TYR A 69 -4.81 -2.67 1.20
CA TYR A 69 -5.57 -2.62 2.46
C TYR A 69 -6.48 -1.39 2.50
N LEU A 70 -5.90 -0.21 2.28
CA LEU A 70 -6.63 1.06 2.30
C LEU A 70 -7.75 1.11 1.24
N GLU A 71 -7.51 0.57 0.05
CA GLU A 71 -8.52 0.50 -1.01
C GLU A 71 -9.69 -0.43 -0.65
N ALA A 72 -9.40 -1.55 0.02
CA ALA A 72 -10.41 -2.47 0.52
C ALA A 72 -11.23 -1.87 1.69
N SER A 73 -10.59 -1.13 2.59
CA SER A 73 -11.26 -0.51 3.76
C SER A 73 -12.05 0.76 3.44
N SER A 74 -11.85 1.37 2.25
CA SER A 74 -12.52 2.63 1.86
C SER A 74 -13.80 2.43 1.04
N LYS A 75 -14.22 1.18 0.80
CA LYS A 75 -15.43 0.80 0.05
C LYS A 75 -16.51 0.31 1.01
#